data_AF-Q9ERC9-F1
#
_entry.id   AF-Q9ERC9-F1
#
_cell.length_a   1.000
_cell.length_b   1.000
_cell.length_c   1.000
_cell.angle_alpha   90.00
_cell.angle_beta   90.00
_cell.angle_gamma   90.00
#
_symmetry.space_group_name_H-M   'P 1'
#
loop_
_entity.id
_entity.type
_entity.pdbx_description
1 polymer ?
#
loop_
_entity_poly.entity_id
_entity_poly.type
_entity_poly.pdbx_seq_one_letter_code
_entity_poly.pdbx_strand_id
1 'polypeptide(L)'
;DVELAEEALPKKAWGPQNSSRCLCLSLFSFLLVAGATILFCLLNFGVIGPQREEKFPNPIIGSMAQTLTLRSSSQNSNDKPVAHVVANHQVEEQLEWLSHRANALLANGMSLKDNQLVIPADGLYLV
;
A
#
# COMPACT_ATOMS: atom_id res chain seq x y z
N ASP A 1 18.72 -66.19 -43.47
CA ASP A 1 17.89 -67.22 -42.83
C ASP A 1 18.33 -67.48 -41.41
N VAL A 2 17.33 -67.53 -40.52
CA VAL A 2 17.33 -68.03 -39.12
C VAL A 2 17.98 -67.11 -38.08
N GLU A 3 17.23 -66.27 -37.36
CA GLU A 3 16.39 -66.52 -36.16
C GLU A 3 17.17 -66.57 -34.81
N LEU A 4 16.73 -65.67 -33.91
CA LEU A 4 16.44 -65.93 -32.49
C LEU A 4 17.59 -66.16 -31.49
N ALA A 5 17.94 -65.09 -30.76
CA ALA A 5 18.36 -65.13 -29.36
C ALA A 5 18.07 -63.74 -28.76
N GLU A 6 16.91 -63.57 -28.13
CA GLU A 6 16.78 -63.61 -26.67
C GLU A 6 17.52 -62.45 -26.00
N GLU A 7 16.85 -61.30 -25.80
CA GLU A 7 17.08 -60.49 -24.60
C GLU A 7 15.77 -59.83 -24.12
N ALA A 8 15.26 -60.41 -23.04
CA ALA A 8 14.65 -59.77 -21.87
C ALA A 8 13.43 -58.81 -22.03
N LEU A 9 12.26 -59.38 -21.72
CA LEU A 9 11.12 -58.82 -20.96
C LEU A 9 11.18 -57.35 -20.50
N PRO A 10 10.14 -56.53 -20.74
CA PRO A 10 9.94 -55.31 -19.97
C PRO A 10 9.36 -55.67 -18.60
N LYS A 11 10.23 -55.97 -17.62
CA LYS A 11 9.88 -55.95 -16.20
C LYS A 11 10.67 -54.83 -15.52
N LYS A 12 10.03 -53.68 -15.37
CA LYS A 12 10.14 -52.79 -14.20
C LYS A 12 8.98 -51.80 -14.28
N ALA A 13 7.87 -52.18 -13.65
CA ALA A 13 7.58 -51.74 -12.28
C ALA A 13 7.40 -50.22 -12.24
N TRP A 14 6.16 -49.83 -12.56
CA TRP A 14 5.40 -48.77 -11.91
C TRP A 14 6.09 -48.15 -10.69
N GLY A 15 6.48 -46.88 -10.80
CA GLY A 15 6.86 -46.04 -9.68
C GLY A 15 6.36 -44.62 -9.96
N PRO A 16 5.61 -43.97 -9.05
CA PRO A 16 5.04 -42.65 -9.30
C PRO A 16 6.11 -41.57 -9.14
N GLN A 17 6.99 -41.42 -10.13
CA GLN A 17 8.08 -40.42 -10.11
C GLN A 17 7.61 -39.00 -10.48
N ASN A 18 6.29 -38.79 -10.61
CA ASN A 18 5.68 -37.50 -10.92
C ASN A 18 4.88 -36.92 -9.74
N SER A 19 4.83 -37.61 -8.59
CA SER A 19 4.03 -37.21 -7.43
C SER A 19 4.70 -36.10 -6.60
N SER A 20 6.02 -36.19 -6.34
CA SER A 20 6.67 -35.24 -5.42
C SER A 20 6.82 -33.82 -5.98
N ARG A 21 7.02 -33.68 -7.29
CA ARG A 21 7.12 -32.37 -7.96
C ARG A 21 5.77 -31.64 -7.97
N CYS A 22 4.67 -32.36 -8.20
CA CYS A 22 3.33 -31.78 -8.16
C CYS A 22 2.92 -31.39 -6.73
N LEU A 23 3.23 -32.23 -5.74
CA LEU A 23 3.01 -31.92 -4.32
C LEU A 23 3.86 -30.75 -3.84
N CYS A 24 5.14 -30.66 -4.25
CA CYS A 24 5.98 -29.49 -3.92
C CYS A 24 5.42 -28.22 -4.54
N LEU A 25 5.03 -28.22 -5.81
CA LEU A 25 4.46 -27.02 -6.46
C LEU A 25 3.14 -26.60 -5.81
N SER A 26 2.30 -27.55 -5.40
CA SER A 26 1.09 -27.29 -4.62
C SER A 26 1.41 -26.67 -3.25
N LEU A 27 2.38 -27.25 -2.53
CA LEU A 27 2.83 -26.72 -1.23
C LEU A 27 3.45 -25.33 -1.36
N PHE A 28 4.30 -25.09 -2.36
CA PHE A 28 4.88 -23.77 -2.61
C PHE A 28 3.82 -22.76 -2.98
N SER A 29 2.83 -23.13 -3.80
CA SER A 29 1.71 -22.25 -4.14
C SER A 29 0.88 -21.91 -2.90
N PHE A 30 0.60 -22.91 -2.07
CA PHE A 30 -0.12 -22.71 -0.80
C PHE A 30 0.66 -21.80 0.15
N LEU A 31 1.97 -22.05 0.33
CA LEU A 31 2.85 -21.23 1.17
C LEU A 31 2.98 -19.80 0.64
N LEU A 32 3.00 -19.62 -0.68
CA LEU A 32 3.09 -18.29 -1.30
C LEU A 32 1.79 -17.50 -1.11
N VAL A 33 0.63 -18.14 -1.29
CA VAL A 33 -0.68 -17.52 -1.04
C VAL A 33 -0.88 -17.21 0.45
N ALA A 34 -0.54 -18.15 1.33
CA ALA A 34 -0.60 -17.95 2.77
C ALA A 34 0.37 -16.86 3.23
N GLY A 35 1.60 -16.87 2.70
CA GLY A 35 2.60 -15.84 2.98
C GLY A 35 2.18 -14.45 2.50
N ALA A 36 1.62 -14.34 1.30
CA ALA A 36 1.13 -13.08 0.75
C ALA A 36 -0.05 -12.53 1.55
N THR A 37 -1.00 -13.38 1.95
CA THR A 37 -2.13 -12.96 2.79
C THR A 37 -1.68 -12.57 4.20
N ILE A 38 -0.76 -13.31 4.81
CA ILE A 38 -0.18 -12.93 6.12
C ILE A 38 0.57 -11.61 6.00
N LEU A 39 1.42 -11.43 5.00
CA LEU A 39 2.16 -10.18 4.79
C LEU A 39 1.21 -9.00 4.53
N PHE A 40 0.19 -9.20 3.69
CA PHE A 40 -0.86 -8.22 3.46
C PHE A 40 -1.58 -7.84 4.76
N CYS A 41 -1.96 -8.82 5.58
CA CYS A 41 -2.57 -8.58 6.89
C CYS A 41 -1.62 -7.84 7.83
N LEU A 42 -0.34 -8.23 7.93
CA LEU A 42 0.63 -7.57 8.81
C LEU A 42 0.90 -6.12 8.38
N LEU A 43 0.88 -5.83 7.08
CA LEU A 43 0.98 -4.48 6.55
C LEU A 43 -0.30 -3.66 6.77
N ASN A 44 -1.47 -4.28 6.59
CA ASN A 44 -2.78 -3.62 6.76
C ASN A 44 -3.08 -3.33 8.24
N PHE A 45 -2.75 -4.26 9.13
CA PHE A 45 -2.88 -4.11 10.59
C PHE A 45 -1.66 -3.43 11.24
N GLY A 46 -0.67 -2.99 10.45
CA GLY A 46 0.39 -2.10 10.92
C GLY A 46 1.37 -2.70 11.93
N VAL A 47 1.56 -4.02 11.94
CA VAL A 47 2.51 -4.68 12.87
C VAL A 47 3.98 -4.46 12.45
N ILE A 48 4.21 -4.09 11.18
CA ILE A 48 5.51 -3.68 10.60
C ILE A 48 5.42 -2.24 10.04
N GLY A 49 4.70 -1.38 10.75
CA GLY A 49 4.65 0.08 10.52
C GLY A 49 4.78 0.80 11.86
N PRO A 50 5.14 2.11 11.90
CA PRO A 50 5.36 2.83 13.15
C PRO A 50 4.13 2.68 14.05
N GLN A 51 4.34 2.01 15.19
CA GLN A 51 3.28 1.61 16.11
C GLN A 51 2.62 2.88 16.66
N ARG A 52 1.39 3.18 16.20
CA ARG A 52 0.58 4.24 16.79
C ARG A 52 -0.19 3.64 17.96
N GLU A 53 0.36 3.79 19.15
CA GLU A 53 -0.43 3.74 20.38
C GLU A 53 -1.38 4.94 20.41
N GLU A 54 -2.59 4.79 19.90
CA GLU A 54 -3.69 5.69 20.27
C GLU A 54 -4.90 4.87 20.72
N LYS A 55 -5.05 4.81 22.04
CA LYS A 55 -6.16 4.22 22.77
C LYS A 55 -7.31 5.23 22.83
N PHE A 56 -8.28 5.13 21.92
CA PHE A 56 -9.62 5.70 22.13
C PHE A 56 -10.72 4.79 21.56
N PRO A 57 -11.86 4.63 22.27
CA PRO A 57 -12.91 3.70 21.87
C PRO A 57 -13.94 4.42 21.00
N ASN A 58 -14.08 4.00 19.75
CA ASN A 58 -15.35 3.45 19.27
C ASN A 58 -15.28 3.05 17.78
N PRO A 59 -16.01 1.98 17.39
CA PRO A 59 -15.99 1.45 16.03
C PRO A 59 -17.04 2.15 15.16
N ILE A 60 -17.08 1.76 13.89
CA ILE A 60 -18.06 2.15 12.87
C ILE A 60 -17.66 3.47 12.16
N ILE A 61 -16.84 3.34 11.12
CA ILE A 61 -17.25 3.42 9.71
C ILE A 61 -15.96 3.17 8.93
N GLY A 62 -15.94 2.06 8.18
CA GLY A 62 -14.91 1.81 7.19
C GLY A 62 -14.96 2.91 6.13
N SER A 63 -14.11 3.92 6.29
CA SER A 63 -13.70 4.74 5.18
C SER A 63 -12.25 4.36 4.92
N MET A 64 -12.02 3.77 3.76
CA MET A 64 -10.70 3.67 3.17
C MET A 64 -10.18 5.07 2.84
N ALA A 65 -9.96 5.89 3.86
CA ALA A 65 -9.00 6.95 3.80
C ALA A 65 -7.65 6.26 3.86
N GLN A 66 -7.23 5.68 2.72
CA GLN A 66 -5.82 5.69 2.38
C GLN A 66 -5.44 7.17 2.42
N THR A 67 -5.06 7.64 3.60
CA THR A 67 -4.27 8.85 3.74
C THR A 67 -3.00 8.48 3.00
N LEU A 68 -3.01 8.74 1.69
CA LEU A 68 -1.82 8.90 0.89
C LEU A 68 -1.00 9.81 1.76
N THR A 69 -0.04 9.23 2.46
CA THR A 69 1.04 9.98 3.06
C THR A 69 1.76 10.46 1.83
N LEU A 70 1.24 11.56 1.27
CA LEU A 70 1.91 12.45 0.34
C LEU A 70 3.06 12.98 1.17
N ARG A 71 4.06 12.11 1.32
CA ARG A 71 5.44 12.49 1.50
C ARG A 71 5.79 13.14 0.18
N SER A 72 5.23 14.33 0.00
CA SER A 72 5.48 15.18 -1.13
C SER A 72 6.99 15.30 -1.20
N SER A 73 7.52 14.98 -2.37
CA SER A 73 8.91 15.26 -2.75
C SER A 73 9.34 16.72 -2.43
N SER A 74 8.39 17.62 -2.10
CA SER A 74 8.64 18.97 -1.59
C SER A 74 9.26 19.04 -0.19
N GLN A 75 9.40 17.95 0.56
CA GLN A 75 10.17 17.97 1.82
C GLN A 75 11.69 17.96 1.58
N ASN A 76 12.11 18.17 0.33
CA ASN A 76 13.49 18.33 -0.08
C ASN A 76 13.71 19.77 -0.56
N SER A 77 14.27 20.62 0.31
CA SER A 77 15.00 21.91 0.09
C SER A 77 14.60 22.89 -1.03
N ASN A 78 13.52 22.65 -1.77
CA ASN A 78 13.03 23.51 -2.83
C ASN A 78 11.97 24.42 -2.23
N ASP A 79 12.25 25.72 -2.21
CA ASP A 79 11.35 26.83 -1.81
C ASP A 79 10.12 26.99 -2.74
N LYS A 80 9.58 25.87 -3.27
CA LYS A 80 8.39 25.86 -4.12
C LYS A 80 7.16 26.18 -3.26
N PRO A 81 6.36 27.19 -3.63
CA PRO A 81 5.09 27.47 -2.95
C PRO A 81 4.21 26.22 -2.91
N VAL A 82 3.71 25.86 -1.74
CA VAL A 82 2.87 24.66 -1.55
C VAL A 82 1.77 24.91 -0.53
N ALA A 83 0.57 24.41 -0.86
CA ALA A 83 -0.57 24.39 0.04
C ALA A 83 -1.31 23.06 -0.06
N HIS A 84 -1.64 22.48 1.10
CA HIS A 84 -2.57 21.38 1.29
C HIS A 84 -3.37 21.71 2.54
N VAL A 85 -4.62 22.13 2.35
CA VAL A 85 -5.52 22.56 3.43
C VAL A 85 -6.63 21.53 3.62
N VAL A 86 -7.13 21.41 4.83
CA VAL A 86 -8.17 20.45 5.22
C VAL A 86 -9.39 21.19 5.75
N ALA A 87 -10.57 20.58 5.66
CA ALA A 87 -11.79 21.19 6.17
C ALA A 87 -11.80 21.28 7.71
N ASN A 88 -12.42 22.33 8.25
CA ASN A 88 -12.70 22.47 9.67
C ASN A 88 -13.95 21.65 10.03
N HIS A 89 -13.76 20.50 10.68
CA HIS A 89 -14.87 19.65 11.10
C HIS A 89 -15.64 20.18 12.33
N GLN A 90 -15.21 21.29 12.93
CA GLN A 90 -15.87 21.89 14.10
C GLN A 90 -16.99 22.86 13.72
N VAL A 91 -17.02 23.30 12.46
CA VAL A 91 -18.05 24.20 11.96
C VAL A 91 -18.98 23.40 11.08
N GLU A 92 -20.26 23.34 11.46
CA GLU A 92 -21.29 22.67 10.68
C GLU A 92 -21.79 23.60 9.57
N GLU A 93 -22.17 23.00 8.43
CA GLU A 93 -22.77 23.69 7.27
C GLU A 93 -21.89 24.74 6.55
N GLN A 94 -20.63 24.93 6.98
CA GLN A 94 -19.69 25.86 6.35
C GLN A 94 -18.37 25.16 6.01
N LEU A 95 -17.83 25.43 4.83
CA LEU A 95 -16.49 24.98 4.45
C LEU A 95 -15.45 26.03 4.86
N GLU A 96 -14.77 25.79 5.97
CA GLU A 96 -13.60 26.57 6.39
C GLU A 96 -12.33 25.72 6.22
N TRP A 97 -11.34 26.26 5.52
CA TRP A 97 -10.05 25.62 5.29
C TRP A 97 -9.08 25.86 6.45
N LEU A 98 -8.32 24.85 6.83
CA LEU A 98 -7.30 24.90 7.87
C LEU A 98 -5.96 24.39 7.34
N SER A 99 -4.88 25.06 7.73
CA SER A 99 -3.50 24.65 7.44
C SER A 99 -2.74 24.18 8.69
N HIS A 100 -3.16 24.59 9.89
CA HIS A 100 -2.52 24.19 11.15
C HIS A 100 -3.11 22.88 11.68
N ARG A 101 -2.89 21.81 10.92
CA ARG A 101 -3.30 20.43 11.22
C ARG A 101 -2.19 19.46 10.81
N ALA A 102 -2.14 18.30 11.46
CA ALA A 102 -1.23 17.25 11.04
C ALA A 102 -1.50 16.87 9.57
N ASN A 103 -0.43 16.73 8.78
CA ASN A 103 -0.46 16.44 7.34
C ASN A 103 -1.10 17.53 6.46
N ALA A 104 -1.42 18.71 7.00
CA ALA A 104 -1.69 19.91 6.21
C ALA A 104 -0.38 20.67 5.96
N LEU A 105 -0.31 21.40 4.84
CA LEU A 105 0.87 22.15 4.42
C LEU A 105 0.44 23.56 4.01
N LEU A 106 1.17 24.56 4.49
CA LEU A 106 1.09 25.94 4.00
C LEU A 106 2.47 26.55 4.21
N ALA A 107 3.25 26.62 3.13
CA ALA A 107 4.66 26.97 3.21
C ALA A 107 5.13 27.75 1.98
N ASN A 108 6.35 28.27 2.08
CA ASN A 108 7.09 28.91 0.98
C ASN A 108 6.29 30.07 0.33
N GLY A 109 5.74 30.95 1.16
CA GLY A 109 5.02 32.15 0.75
C GLY A 109 3.53 31.95 0.46
N MET A 110 3.04 30.72 0.32
CA MET A 110 1.59 30.47 0.26
C MET A 110 0.93 30.96 1.54
N SER A 111 -0.23 31.61 1.42
CA SER A 111 -1.04 32.00 2.58
C SER A 111 -2.51 31.68 2.37
N LEU A 112 -3.25 31.54 3.47
CA LEU A 112 -4.69 31.33 3.49
C LEU A 112 -5.32 32.55 4.15
N LYS A 113 -6.11 33.32 3.39
CA LYS A 113 -6.78 34.55 3.85
C LYS A 113 -8.22 34.52 3.39
N ASP A 114 -9.16 34.82 4.29
CA ASP A 114 -10.60 34.84 3.99
C ASP A 114 -11.07 33.56 3.26
N ASN A 115 -10.58 32.41 3.72
CA ASN A 115 -10.86 31.09 3.17
C ASN A 115 -10.36 30.85 1.72
N GLN A 116 -9.40 31.66 1.24
CA GLN A 116 -8.83 31.57 -0.10
C GLN A 116 -7.31 31.40 -0.04
N LEU A 117 -6.76 30.56 -0.92
CA LEU A 117 -5.32 30.41 -1.09
C LEU A 117 -4.77 31.59 -1.89
N VAL A 118 -3.80 32.30 -1.31
CA VAL A 118 -3.11 33.44 -1.92
C VAL A 118 -1.76 32.98 -2.43
N ILE A 119 -1.56 33.20 -3.72
CA ILE A 119 -0.35 32.81 -4.46
C ILE A 119 0.74 33.88 -4.25
N PRO A 120 1.99 33.51 -3.92
CA PRO A 120 3.05 34.48 -3.61
C PRO A 120 3.76 35.09 -4.82
N ALA A 121 3.69 34.45 -6.00
CA ALA A 121 4.39 34.88 -7.21
C ALA A 121 3.69 34.35 -8.46
N ASP A 122 3.96 34.95 -9.62
CA ASP A 122 3.43 34.46 -10.89
C ASP A 122 4.09 33.14 -11.31
N GLY A 123 3.33 32.23 -11.93
CA GLY A 123 3.85 30.94 -12.38
C GLY A 123 2.78 29.91 -12.72
N LEU A 124 3.23 28.68 -12.98
CA LEU A 124 2.35 27.53 -13.20
C LEU A 124 2.10 26.81 -11.87
N TYR A 125 0.82 26.54 -11.58
CA TYR A 125 0.37 25.89 -10.35
C TYR A 125 -0.49 24.68 -10.69
N LEU A 126 -0.30 23.60 -9.94
CA LEU A 126 -1.27 22.50 -9.87
C LEU A 126 -2.28 22.86 -8.78
N VAL A 127 -3.57 22.85 -9.14
CA VAL A 127 -4.71 23.12 -8.25
C VAL A 127 -5.64 21.92 -8.29
#